data_AF-A0A519Z3G3-F1
#
_entry.id   AF-A0A519Z3G3-F1
#
_cell.length_a   1.000
_cell.length_b   1.000
_cell.length_c   1.000
_cell.angle_alpha   90.00
_cell.angle_beta   90.00
_cell.angle_gamma   90.00
#
_symmetry.space_group_name_H-M   'P 1'
#
loop_
_entity.id
_entity.type
_entity.pdbx_description
1 polymer ?
#
loop_
_entity_poly.entity_id
_entity_poly.type
_entity_poly.pdbx_seq_one_letter_code
_entity_poly.pdbx_strand_id
1 'polypeptide(L)' 'MSNKVIYAIYNDDDVLMDAVKNWSTDELDEYCIPHPVLGKLTVREMIYFTSIHTEHHRQLLQNV' A
#
# COMPACT_ATOMS: atom_id res chain seq x y z
N MET A 1 7.68 -22.40 1.79
CA MET A 1 7.97 -20.95 1.89
C MET A 1 6.72 -20.07 1.71
N SER A 2 5.64 -20.52 1.05
CA SER A 2 4.48 -19.66 0.72
C SER A 2 3.71 -19.02 1.89
N ASN A 3 3.54 -19.69 3.04
CA ASN A 3 2.69 -19.16 4.11
C ASN A 3 3.30 -17.97 4.86
N LYS A 4 4.63 -17.88 4.93
CA LYS A 4 5.31 -16.77 5.65
C LYS A 4 5.18 -15.44 4.91
N VAL A 5 5.29 -15.47 3.58
CA VAL A 5 5.19 -14.26 2.75
C VAL A 5 3.76 -13.74 2.75
N ILE A 6 2.78 -14.62 2.58
CA ILE A 6 1.35 -14.25 2.65
C ILE A 6 1.03 -13.63 4.01
N TYR A 7 1.49 -14.22 5.12
CA TYR A 7 1.28 -13.68 6.45
C TYR A 7 1.93 -12.30 6.63
N ALA A 8 3.15 -12.11 6.12
CA ALA A 8 3.82 -10.82 6.18
C ALA A 8 3.04 -9.72 5.44
N ILE A 9 2.53 -10.02 4.24
CA ILE A 9 1.72 -9.06 3.46
C ILE A 9 0.45 -8.67 4.23
N TYR A 10 -0.27 -9.65 4.80
CA TYR A 10 -1.46 -9.34 5.60
C TYR A 10 -1.14 -8.48 6.83
N ASN A 11 -0.05 -8.80 7.55
CA ASN A 11 0.37 -8.03 8.70
C ASN A 11 0.73 -6.57 8.32
N ASP A 12 1.44 -6.39 7.21
CA ASP A 12 1.83 -5.07 6.75
C ASP A 12 0.62 -4.23 6.29
N ASP A 13 -0.35 -4.85 5.63
CA ASP A 13 -1.63 -4.22 5.27
C ASP A 13 -2.40 -3.80 6.53
N ASP A 14 -2.50 -4.66 7.54
CA ASP A 14 -3.19 -4.35 8.79
C ASP A 14 -2.52 -3.18 9.52
N VAL A 15 -1.18 -3.18 9.62
CA VAL A 15 -0.40 -2.10 10.24
C VAL A 15 -0.60 -0.78 9.50
N LEU A 16 -0.58 -0.81 8.16
CA LEU A 16 -0.81 0.37 7.34
C LEU A 16 -2.21 0.95 7.56
N MET A 17 -3.24 0.10 7.53
CA MET A 17 -4.63 0.53 7.70
C MET A 17 -4.87 1.04 9.11
N ASP A 18 -4.28 0.42 10.15
CA ASP A 18 -4.37 0.90 11.53
C ASP A 18 -3.70 2.27 11.72
N ALA A 19 -2.61 2.55 11.00
CA ALA A 19 -1.91 3.83 11.08
C ALA A 19 -2.75 5.00 10.54
N VAL A 20 -3.62 4.74 9.55
CA VAL A 20 -4.43 5.77 8.89
C VAL A 20 -5.91 5.71 9.25
N LYS A 21 -6.35 4.77 10.12
CA LYS A 21 -7.77 4.49 10.39
C LYS A 21 -8.60 5.68 10.90
N ASN A 22 -7.95 6.64 11.54
CA ASN A 22 -8.62 7.82 12.11
C ASN A 22 -8.49 9.07 11.21
N TRP A 23 -7.90 8.93 10.03
CA TRP A 23 -7.71 10.04 9.11
C TRP A 23 -8.95 10.17 8.22
N SER A 24 -9.40 11.41 8.05
CA SER A 24 -10.38 11.77 7.03
C SER A 24 -9.79 11.66 5.63
N THR A 25 -10.65 11.68 4.63
CA THR A 25 -10.24 11.73 3.23
C THR A 25 -9.34 12.91 2.93
N ASP A 26 -9.67 14.08 3.49
CA ASP A 26 -8.96 15.31 3.19
C ASP A 26 -7.56 15.27 3.82
N GLU A 27 -7.42 14.71 5.03
CA GLU A 27 -6.11 14.48 5.65
C GLU A 27 -5.24 13.52 4.84
N LEU A 28 -5.81 12.48 4.21
CA LEU A 28 -5.05 11.57 3.35
C LEU A 28 -4.51 12.28 2.08
N ASP A 29 -5.15 13.35 1.64
CA ASP A 29 -4.75 14.14 0.48
C ASP A 29 -3.83 15.32 0.85
N GLU A 30 -3.86 15.77 2.10
CA GLU A 30 -3.07 16.92 2.56
C GLU A 30 -1.60 16.57 2.82
N TYR A 31 -1.33 15.40 3.40
CA TYR A 31 0.04 14.99 3.72
C TYR A 31 0.71 14.26 2.55
N CYS A 32 1.97 14.61 2.27
CA CYS A 32 2.76 14.03 1.19
C CYS A 32 3.98 13.25 1.71
N ILE A 33 4.20 12.06 1.14
CA ILE A 33 5.37 11.21 1.34
C ILE A 33 6.37 11.47 0.20
N PRO A 34 7.60 11.94 0.50
CA PRO A 34 8.64 12.05 -0.51
C PRO A 34 9.15 10.65 -0.88
N HIS A 35 8.80 10.17 -2.07
CA HIS A 35 9.27 8.88 -2.58
C HIS A 35 10.48 9.07 -3.51
N PRO A 36 11.59 8.32 -3.30
CA PRO A 36 12.83 8.50 -4.05
C PRO A 36 12.70 8.46 -5.58
N VAL A 37 11.76 7.66 -6.10
CA VAL A 37 11.57 7.47 -7.56
C VAL A 37 10.27 8.11 -8.07
N LEU A 38 9.23 8.18 -7.22
CA LEU A 38 7.88 8.59 -7.65
C LEU A 38 7.61 10.08 -7.41
N GLY A 39 8.55 10.79 -6.77
CA GLY A 39 8.35 12.17 -6.37
C GLY A 39 7.52 12.28 -5.09
N LYS A 40 6.83 13.41 -4.92
CA LYS A 40 5.94 13.62 -3.78
C LYS A 40 4.57 13.03 -4.11
N LEU A 41 4.12 12.09 -3.30
CA LEU A 41 2.79 11.50 -3.40
C LEU A 41 2.01 11.79 -2.13
N THR A 42 0.71 12.00 -2.22
CA THR A 42 -0.14 12.06 -1.03
C THR A 42 -0.15 10.71 -0.32
N VAL A 43 -0.55 10.69 0.95
CA VAL A 43 -0.74 9.43 1.69
C VAL A 43 -1.77 8.56 0.97
N ARG A 44 -2.84 9.14 0.41
CA ARG A 44 -3.82 8.42 -0.41
C ARG A 44 -3.18 7.79 -1.64
N GLU A 45 -2.40 8.55 -2.41
CA GLU A 45 -1.74 8.04 -3.61
C GLU A 45 -0.79 6.89 -3.29
N MET A 46 -0.09 6.94 -2.17
CA MET A 46 0.76 5.84 -1.71
C MET A 46 -0.05 4.58 -1.36
N ILE A 47 -1.18 4.71 -0.67
CA ILE A 47 -2.07 3.57 -0.36
C ILE A 47 -2.61 2.93 -1.65
N TYR A 48 -3.05 3.75 -2.61
CA TYR A 48 -3.51 3.25 -3.90
C TYR A 48 -2.40 2.58 -4.69
N PHE A 49 -1.20 3.16 -4.70
CA PHE A 49 -0.03 2.54 -5.31
C PHE A 49 0.22 1.14 -4.73
N THR A 50 0.26 1.01 -3.40
CA THR A 50 0.47 -0.28 -2.73
C THR A 50 -0.59 -1.31 -3.12
N SER A 51 -1.88 -0.94 -3.06
CA SER A 51 -2.97 -1.86 -3.40
C SER A 51 -2.93 -2.31 -4.88
N ILE A 52 -2.77 -1.36 -5.80
CA ILE A 52 -2.71 -1.64 -7.25
C ILE A 52 -1.47 -2.46 -7.59
N HIS A 53 -0.33 -2.15 -7.00
CA HIS A 53 0.93 -2.85 -7.23
C HIS A 53 0.89 -4.30 -6.72
N THR A 54 0.31 -4.53 -5.54
CA THR A 54 0.08 -5.89 -5.02
C THR A 54 -0.81 -6.70 -5.95
N GLU A 55 -1.91 -6.12 -6.43
CA GLU A 55 -2.80 -6.78 -7.38
C GLU A 55 -2.12 -7.07 -8.72
N HIS A 56 -1.31 -6.14 -9.24
CA HIS A 56 -0.53 -6.36 -10.45
C HIS A 56 0.38 -7.58 -10.33
N HIS A 57 1.13 -7.71 -9.23
CA HIS A 57 1.98 -8.89 -8.99
C HIS A 57 1.17 -10.17 -8.83
N ARG A 58 0.01 -10.11 -8.15
CA ARG A 58 -0.89 -11.25 -8.02
C ARG A 58 -1.36 -11.76 -9.39
N GLN A 59 -1.73 -10.86 -10.29
CA GLN A 59 -2.14 -11.21 -11.66
C GLN A 59 -0.99 -11.80 -12.47
N LEU A 60 0.22 -11.24 -12.35
CA LEU A 60 1.40 -11.80 -13.01
C LEU A 60 1.64 -13.24 -12.55
N LEU A 61 1.51 -13.54 -11.26
CA LEU A 61 1.66 -14.88 -10.70
C LEU A 61 0.59 -15.88 -11.16
N GLN A 62 -0.61 -15.42 -11.54
CA GLN A 62 -1.66 -16.30 -12.08
C GLN A 62 -1.45 -16.66 -13.55
N ASN A 63 -0.63 -15.87 -14.25
CA ASN A 63 -0.35 -16.04 -15.68
C ASN A 63 1.00 -16.74 -15.93
N VAL A 64 1.62 -17.30 -14.90
CA VAL A 64 2.86 -18.10 -14.98
C VAL A 64 2.55 -19.59 -15.02
#